data_AF-A0A1B6MI07-F1
#
_entry.id   AF-A0A1B6MI07-F1
#
_cell.length_a   1.000
_cell.length_b   1.000
_cell.length_c   1.000
_cell.angle_alpha   90.00
_cell.angle_beta   90.00
_cell.angle_gamma   90.00
#
_symmetry.space_group_name_H-M   'P 1'
#
loop_
_entity.id
_entity.type
_entity.pdbx_description
1 polymer ?
#
loop_
_entity_poly.entity_id
_entity_poly.type
_entity_poly.pdbx_seq_one_letter_code
_entity_poly.pdbx_strand_id
1 'polypeptide(L)'
;RNMQHYLEKPTLALARLQQNDGGFGSLHGTAFALQALSEENESWNRSAAESWLLSHQGPDGAFFDVPTTAEVILALSQKSLMSVREMDCDAAPVDVEPPPAAIIPNLKVVPTAKPNSTKANTASNKTKKARTGGANTNTVVPVTAAEEDMTVTYTLWVGTNVTENHTISIVVQYNSTFYNVMQLAALKDPHYAFSANEWPNGHYVHTLAGLKEQPMSYHYWLLYRLPSLPDLNNPPGNQLVAPTGVDDLIVQDNEHYLFWYKKL
;
A
#
# COMPACT_ATOMS: atom_id res chain seq x y z
N ARG A 1 -37.90 -9.32 -5.33
CA ARG A 1 -37.90 -8.23 -4.30
C ARG A 1 -37.10 -7.08 -4.91
N ASN A 2 -37.65 -5.87 -5.01
CA ASN A 2 -36.99 -4.76 -5.69
C ASN A 2 -35.80 -4.27 -4.85
N MET A 3 -34.57 -4.53 -5.29
CA MET A 3 -33.34 -4.14 -4.58
C MET A 3 -32.99 -2.66 -4.75
N GLN A 4 -33.59 -1.97 -5.73
CA GLN A 4 -33.22 -0.59 -6.10
C GLN A 4 -33.34 0.38 -4.93
N HIS A 5 -34.42 0.27 -4.14
CA HIS A 5 -34.65 1.12 -2.97
C HIS A 5 -33.59 0.94 -1.87
N TYR A 6 -32.93 -0.21 -1.79
CA TYR A 6 -31.83 -0.42 -0.84
C TYR A 6 -30.52 0.21 -1.32
N LEU A 7 -30.39 0.51 -2.61
CA LEU A 7 -29.19 1.07 -3.22
C LEU A 7 -29.20 2.60 -3.26
N GLU A 8 -30.38 3.25 -3.31
CA GLU A 8 -30.47 4.72 -3.42
C GLU A 8 -29.66 5.46 -2.33
N LYS A 9 -29.88 5.12 -1.05
CA LYS A 9 -29.20 5.80 0.06
C LYS A 9 -27.69 5.54 0.08
N PRO A 10 -27.21 4.29 -0.01
CA PRO A 10 -25.77 4.01 -0.09
C PRO A 10 -25.09 4.66 -1.29
N THR A 11 -25.70 4.62 -2.48
CA THR A 11 -25.13 5.22 -3.70
C THR A 11 -24.99 6.73 -3.56
N LEU A 12 -26.00 7.42 -3.01
CA LEU A 12 -25.92 8.86 -2.77
C LEU A 12 -24.90 9.21 -1.68
N ALA A 13 -24.81 8.39 -0.62
CA ALA A 13 -23.81 8.58 0.42
C ALA A 13 -22.39 8.41 -0.13
N LEU A 14 -22.16 7.37 -0.95
CA LEU A 14 -20.89 7.13 -1.62
C LEU A 14 -20.53 8.29 -2.57
N ALA A 15 -21.46 8.74 -3.42
CA ALA A 15 -21.24 9.86 -4.34
C ALA A 15 -20.76 11.13 -3.62
N ARG A 16 -21.30 11.42 -2.43
CA ARG A 16 -20.92 12.58 -1.60
C ARG A 16 -19.53 12.47 -0.97
N LEU A 17 -18.89 11.30 -0.99
CA LEU A 17 -17.51 11.12 -0.52
C LEU A 17 -16.47 11.53 -1.57
N GLN A 18 -16.90 11.87 -2.79
CA GLN A 18 -15.98 12.40 -3.78
C GLN A 18 -15.36 13.71 -3.29
N GLN A 19 -14.04 13.77 -3.32
CA GLN A 19 -13.27 14.93 -2.90
C GLN A 19 -13.14 15.95 -4.04
N ASN A 20 -12.68 17.16 -3.71
CA ASN A 20 -12.51 18.25 -4.68
C ASN A 20 -11.46 17.96 -5.76
N ASP A 21 -10.53 17.04 -5.48
CA ASP A 21 -9.53 16.55 -6.44
C ASP A 21 -10.10 15.50 -7.42
N GLY A 22 -11.34 15.04 -7.19
CA GLY A 22 -12.01 14.01 -7.97
C GLY A 22 -11.90 12.59 -7.38
N GLY A 23 -10.99 12.36 -6.43
CA GLY A 23 -10.75 11.05 -5.84
C GLY A 23 -11.72 10.70 -4.71
N PHE A 24 -11.68 9.43 -4.27
CA PHE A 24 -12.40 8.91 -3.11
C PHE A 24 -11.43 8.52 -1.98
N GLY A 25 -10.30 9.23 -1.87
CA GLY A 25 -9.32 9.12 -0.78
C GLY A 25 -8.16 8.14 -1.01
N SER A 26 -8.30 7.15 -1.90
CA SER A 26 -7.21 6.25 -2.30
C SER A 26 -7.40 5.72 -3.71
N LEU A 27 -6.36 5.09 -4.28
CA LEU A 27 -6.44 4.38 -5.57
C LEU A 27 -7.57 3.35 -5.56
N HIS A 28 -7.59 2.49 -4.54
CA HIS A 28 -8.63 1.47 -4.38
C HIS A 28 -10.04 2.05 -4.19
N GLY A 29 -10.17 3.04 -3.29
CA GLY A 29 -11.46 3.67 -3.02
C GLY A 29 -12.04 4.31 -4.28
N THR A 30 -11.19 4.97 -5.07
CA THR A 30 -11.60 5.61 -6.33
C THR A 30 -11.94 4.58 -7.40
N ALA A 31 -11.14 3.52 -7.55
CA ALA A 31 -11.40 2.45 -8.52
C ALA A 31 -12.71 1.68 -8.22
N PHE A 32 -12.98 1.35 -6.96
CA PHE A 32 -14.25 0.73 -6.57
C PHE A 32 -15.43 1.68 -6.70
N ALA A 33 -15.27 2.97 -6.37
CA ALA A 33 -16.33 3.95 -6.55
C ALA A 33 -16.74 4.07 -8.04
N LEU A 34 -15.78 4.10 -8.96
CA LEU A 34 -16.03 4.09 -10.41
C LEU A 34 -16.80 2.86 -10.90
N GLN A 35 -16.64 1.70 -10.24
CA GLN A 35 -17.36 0.47 -10.56
C GLN A 35 -18.74 0.41 -9.92
N ALA A 36 -18.90 0.99 -8.72
CA ALA A 36 -20.13 0.94 -7.94
C ALA A 36 -21.13 2.05 -8.33
N LEU A 37 -20.66 3.22 -8.73
CA LEU A 37 -21.48 4.36 -9.13
C LEU A 37 -21.78 4.31 -10.63
N SER A 38 -23.06 4.43 -10.99
CA SER A 38 -23.48 4.53 -12.39
C SER A 38 -23.16 5.89 -12.98
N GLU A 39 -23.01 5.93 -14.31
CA GLU A 39 -22.78 7.18 -15.07
C GLU A 39 -23.95 8.17 -14.97
N GLU A 40 -25.17 7.68 -14.76
CA GLU A 40 -26.41 8.48 -14.83
C GLU A 40 -26.73 9.33 -13.59
N ASN A 41 -25.77 9.53 -12.67
CA ASN A 41 -26.03 10.22 -11.40
C ASN A 41 -25.26 11.54 -11.30
N GLU A 42 -25.98 12.67 -11.36
CA GLU A 42 -25.42 14.04 -11.25
C GLU A 42 -24.74 14.34 -9.89
N SER A 43 -24.84 13.44 -8.91
CA SER A 43 -24.28 13.64 -7.57
C SER A 43 -22.77 13.45 -7.46
N TRP A 44 -22.08 13.05 -8.54
CA TRP A 44 -20.63 12.90 -8.59
C TRP A 44 -20.09 13.13 -10.01
N ASN A 45 -18.79 13.35 -10.13
CA ASN A 45 -18.09 13.61 -11.38
C ASN A 45 -17.16 12.44 -11.74
N ARG A 46 -17.62 11.58 -12.64
CA ARG A 46 -16.85 10.42 -13.12
C ARG A 46 -15.52 10.82 -13.76
N SER A 47 -15.54 11.81 -14.66
CA SER A 47 -14.34 12.22 -15.40
C SER A 47 -13.27 12.79 -14.48
N ALA A 48 -13.66 13.47 -13.38
CA ALA A 48 -12.70 13.92 -12.37
C ALA A 48 -12.05 12.73 -11.65
N ALA A 49 -12.80 11.67 -11.31
CA ALA A 49 -12.25 10.46 -10.70
C ALA A 49 -11.31 9.69 -11.66
N GLU A 50 -11.66 9.60 -12.94
CA GLU A 50 -10.78 8.99 -13.96
C GLU A 50 -9.49 9.79 -14.13
N SER A 51 -9.58 11.13 -14.23
CA SER A 51 -8.41 12.00 -14.31
C SER A 51 -7.54 11.91 -13.06
N TRP A 52 -8.15 11.75 -11.88
CA TRP A 52 -7.44 11.57 -10.62
C TRP A 52 -6.69 10.24 -10.59
N LEU A 53 -7.30 9.14 -11.06
CA LEU A 53 -6.56 7.88 -11.18
C LEU A 53 -5.37 8.03 -12.13
N LEU A 54 -5.61 8.53 -13.35
CA LEU A 54 -4.56 8.69 -14.36
C LEU A 54 -3.39 9.57 -13.91
N SER A 55 -3.62 10.57 -13.06
CA SER A 55 -2.54 11.41 -12.52
C SER A 55 -1.62 10.67 -11.53
N HIS A 56 -2.07 9.53 -11.00
CA HIS A 56 -1.29 8.65 -10.12
C HIS A 56 -0.65 7.48 -10.87
N GLN A 57 -0.73 7.45 -12.21
CA GLN A 57 -0.05 6.43 -13.01
C GLN A 57 1.47 6.67 -12.99
N GLY A 58 2.23 5.62 -12.69
CA GLY A 58 3.68 5.63 -12.75
C GLY A 58 4.21 5.79 -14.18
N PRO A 59 5.50 6.15 -14.35
CA PRO A 59 6.13 6.29 -15.67
C PRO A 59 6.19 4.97 -16.46
N ASP A 60 6.05 3.85 -15.77
CA ASP A 60 5.97 2.50 -16.33
C ASP A 60 4.54 2.07 -16.67
N GLY A 61 3.55 2.91 -16.39
CA GLY A 61 2.13 2.65 -16.59
C GLY A 61 1.44 1.94 -15.41
N ALA A 62 2.17 1.59 -14.35
CA ALA A 62 1.61 0.89 -13.19
C ALA A 62 1.00 1.86 -12.16
N PHE A 63 0.06 1.36 -11.36
CA PHE A 63 -0.55 2.07 -10.23
C PHE A 63 -0.08 1.45 -8.92
N PHE A 64 1.23 1.48 -8.67
CA PHE A 64 1.92 0.88 -7.51
C PHE A 64 2.23 -0.62 -7.64
N ASP A 65 1.24 -1.51 -7.46
CA ASP A 65 1.44 -2.96 -7.52
C ASP A 65 0.51 -3.65 -8.54
N VAL A 66 0.71 -4.96 -8.76
CA VAL A 66 -0.07 -5.71 -9.75
C VAL A 66 -1.58 -5.76 -9.40
N PRO A 67 -1.99 -6.06 -8.16
CA PRO A 67 -3.40 -6.01 -7.76
C PRO A 67 -4.06 -4.65 -7.99
N THR A 68 -3.42 -3.57 -7.53
CA THR A 68 -3.93 -2.19 -7.66
C THR A 68 -4.01 -1.79 -9.12
N THR A 69 -3.00 -2.14 -9.91
CA THR A 69 -3.00 -1.90 -11.35
C THR A 69 -4.15 -2.62 -12.04
N ALA A 70 -4.41 -3.90 -11.71
CA ALA A 70 -5.52 -4.65 -12.29
C ALA A 70 -6.89 -4.05 -11.90
N GLU A 71 -7.04 -3.61 -10.65
CA GLU A 71 -8.26 -2.96 -10.15
C GLU A 71 -8.54 -1.63 -10.86
N VAL A 72 -7.52 -0.78 -11.00
CA VAL A 72 -7.61 0.51 -11.69
C VAL A 72 -7.91 0.31 -13.18
N ILE A 73 -7.27 -0.66 -13.84
CA ILE A 73 -7.56 -0.99 -15.25
C ILE A 73 -9.02 -1.40 -15.42
N LEU A 74 -9.56 -2.24 -14.52
CA LEU A 74 -10.97 -2.62 -14.57
C LEU A 74 -11.87 -1.38 -14.46
N ALA A 75 -11.61 -0.50 -13.49
CA ALA A 75 -12.37 0.73 -13.28
C ALA A 75 -12.33 1.69 -14.48
N LEU A 76 -11.16 1.86 -15.10
CA LEU A 76 -10.96 2.73 -16.28
C LEU A 76 -11.54 2.15 -17.57
N SER A 77 -11.67 0.82 -17.67
CA SER A 77 -12.24 0.15 -18.84
C SER A 77 -13.75 0.37 -19.00
N GLN A 78 -14.38 1.17 -18.14
CA GLN A 78 -15.83 1.36 -18.03
C GLN A 78 -16.60 0.03 -17.85
N LYS A 79 -15.88 -1.01 -17.39
CA LYS A 79 -16.45 -2.29 -17.00
C LYS A 79 -16.47 -2.37 -15.48
N SER A 80 -17.41 -3.15 -14.97
CA SER A 80 -17.49 -3.50 -13.56
C SER A 80 -17.42 -5.01 -13.38
N LEU A 81 -17.24 -5.46 -12.15
CA LEU A 81 -17.35 -6.88 -11.80
C LEU A 81 -18.69 -7.51 -12.22
N MET A 82 -19.74 -6.71 -12.49
CA MET A 82 -21.01 -7.22 -13.01
C MET A 82 -20.90 -7.72 -14.46
N SER A 83 -19.94 -7.21 -15.24
CA SER A 83 -19.72 -7.58 -16.65
C SER A 83 -18.93 -8.88 -16.85
N VAL A 84 -18.45 -9.52 -15.78
CA VAL A 84 -17.64 -10.74 -15.87
C VAL A 84 -18.37 -11.87 -16.60
N ARG A 85 -19.70 -11.96 -16.44
CA ARG A 85 -20.52 -12.96 -17.12
C ARG A 85 -20.66 -12.70 -18.63
N GLU A 86 -20.50 -11.45 -19.06
CA GLU A 86 -20.64 -11.00 -20.44
C GLU A 86 -19.31 -11.04 -21.20
N MET A 87 -18.25 -11.50 -20.55
CA MET A 87 -16.94 -11.63 -21.15
C MET A 87 -16.94 -12.75 -22.17
N ASP A 88 -16.67 -12.39 -23.44
CA ASP A 88 -16.45 -13.33 -24.51
C ASP A 88 -14.98 -13.81 -24.47
N CYS A 89 -14.78 -15.07 -24.05
CA CYS A 89 -13.46 -15.69 -23.99
C CYS A 89 -12.94 -16.14 -25.37
N ASP A 90 -13.83 -16.24 -26.36
CA ASP A 90 -13.51 -16.70 -27.72
C ASP A 90 -13.33 -15.52 -28.70
N ALA A 91 -13.66 -14.30 -28.25
CA ALA A 91 -13.37 -13.08 -28.99
C ALA A 91 -11.86 -12.97 -29.23
N ALA A 92 -11.46 -12.95 -30.50
CA ALA A 92 -10.10 -12.57 -30.86
C ALA A 92 -9.82 -11.16 -30.29
N PRO A 93 -8.62 -10.92 -29.73
CA PRO A 93 -8.25 -9.57 -29.32
C PRO A 93 -8.49 -8.65 -30.51
N VAL A 94 -9.33 -7.63 -30.32
CA VAL A 94 -9.50 -6.62 -31.35
C VAL A 94 -8.12 -5.99 -31.52
N ASP A 95 -7.55 -6.09 -32.72
CA ASP A 95 -6.37 -5.34 -33.13
C ASP A 95 -6.74 -3.85 -33.19
N VAL A 96 -7.07 -3.26 -32.03
CA VAL A 96 -6.97 -1.84 -31.84
C VAL A 96 -5.48 -1.61 -31.83
N GLU A 97 -4.97 -1.09 -32.96
CA GLU A 97 -3.63 -0.55 -33.05
C GLU A 97 -3.41 0.27 -31.76
N PRO A 98 -2.52 -0.18 -30.85
CA PRO A 98 -2.45 0.44 -29.54
C PRO A 98 -2.13 1.92 -29.78
N PRO A 99 -2.91 2.88 -29.24
CA PRO A 99 -2.47 4.28 -29.26
C PRO A 99 -1.06 4.25 -28.71
N PRO A 100 -0.04 4.73 -29.47
CA PRO A 100 1.33 4.28 -29.37
C PRO A 100 1.68 4.09 -27.91
N ALA A 101 1.56 2.83 -27.45
CA ALA A 101 1.73 2.51 -26.05
C ALA A 101 3.13 3.02 -25.77
N ALA A 102 3.25 3.95 -24.82
CA ALA A 102 4.51 4.63 -24.56
C ALA A 102 5.59 3.55 -24.52
N ILE A 103 6.37 3.45 -25.60
CA ILE A 103 7.50 2.54 -25.66
C ILE A 103 8.43 3.16 -24.65
N ILE A 104 8.40 2.68 -23.41
CA ILE A 104 9.34 3.11 -22.39
C ILE A 104 10.70 2.68 -22.96
N PRO A 105 11.53 3.62 -23.42
CA PRO A 105 12.83 3.28 -23.94
C PRO A 105 13.68 2.95 -22.71
N ASN A 106 13.78 1.65 -22.40
CA ASN A 106 14.48 1.01 -21.27
C ASN A 106 13.59 0.41 -20.17
N LEU A 107 12.73 -0.56 -20.50
CA LEU A 107 12.59 -1.69 -19.58
C LEU A 107 13.87 -2.51 -19.64
N LYS A 108 14.77 -2.33 -18.67
CA LYS A 108 15.83 -3.31 -18.40
C LYS A 108 15.17 -4.54 -17.79
N VAL A 109 14.60 -5.40 -18.64
CA VAL A 109 14.17 -6.74 -18.23
C VAL A 109 15.44 -7.50 -17.84
N VAL A 110 15.73 -7.59 -16.55
CA VAL A 110 16.70 -8.56 -16.03
C VAL A 110 16.06 -9.93 -16.25
N PRO A 111 16.66 -10.85 -17.03
CA PRO A 111 16.08 -12.17 -17.23
C PRO A 111 16.08 -12.92 -15.90
N THR A 112 14.92 -13.05 -15.27
CA THR A 112 14.72 -14.02 -14.19
C THR A 112 14.74 -15.40 -14.82
N ALA A 113 15.71 -16.22 -14.38
CA ALA A 113 15.82 -17.60 -14.82
C ALA A 113 14.53 -18.35 -14.49
N LYS A 114 13.97 -19.03 -15.50
CA LYS A 114 12.82 -19.94 -15.32
C LYS A 114 13.12 -20.95 -14.19
N PRO A 115 12.17 -21.22 -13.30
CA PRO A 115 12.33 -22.27 -12.30
C PRO A 115 12.38 -23.63 -13.03
N ASN A 116 13.56 -24.25 -13.02
CA ASN A 116 13.74 -25.59 -13.56
C ASN A 116 12.97 -26.60 -12.70
N SER A 117 12.06 -27.31 -13.35
CA SER A 117 11.42 -28.51 -12.83
C SER A 117 12.49 -29.54 -12.44
N THR A 118 12.59 -29.85 -11.15
CA THR A 118 13.42 -30.91 -10.61
C THR A 118 12.88 -32.29 -11.02
N LYS A 119 13.54 -32.93 -11.98
CA LYS A 119 13.52 -34.40 -12.08
C LYS A 119 14.72 -34.93 -11.28
N ALA A 120 14.41 -35.58 -10.17
CA ALA A 120 15.36 -36.35 -9.39
C ALA A 120 15.97 -37.46 -10.24
N ASN A 121 17.30 -37.60 -10.19
CA ASN A 121 17.96 -38.86 -10.49
C ASN A 121 19.18 -39.02 -9.57
N THR A 122 19.11 -40.13 -8.84
CA THR A 122 20.08 -40.70 -7.91
C THR A 122 21.30 -41.22 -8.66
N ALA A 123 22.52 -40.84 -8.25
CA ALA A 123 23.69 -41.74 -8.14
C ALA A 123 24.99 -41.00 -7.76
N SER A 124 25.43 -41.24 -6.53
CA SER A 124 26.79 -41.57 -6.09
C SER A 124 28.05 -40.95 -6.78
N ASN A 125 28.84 -40.29 -5.92
CA ASN A 125 30.22 -40.64 -5.53
C ASN A 125 31.37 -39.65 -5.79
N LYS A 126 32.18 -39.53 -4.73
CA LYS A 126 33.62 -39.15 -4.63
C LYS A 126 34.02 -37.68 -4.47
N THR A 127 34.23 -37.35 -3.19
CA THR A 127 35.40 -36.66 -2.60
C THR A 127 36.53 -36.25 -3.55
N LYS A 128 36.92 -34.97 -3.48
CA LYS A 128 38.32 -34.53 -3.36
C LYS A 128 38.43 -33.11 -2.78
N LYS A 129 39.38 -32.98 -1.87
CA LYS A 129 39.77 -31.84 -1.03
C LYS A 129 40.89 -31.08 -1.73
N ALA A 130 40.89 -29.74 -1.67
CA ALA A 130 42.03 -28.89 -1.25
C ALA A 130 42.15 -27.53 -1.99
N ARG A 131 42.25 -26.49 -1.15
CA ARG A 131 43.23 -25.38 -1.13
C ARG A 131 43.14 -24.20 -2.12
N THR A 132 42.79 -23.06 -1.50
CA THR A 132 43.52 -21.77 -1.41
C THR A 132 43.99 -21.02 -2.67
N GLY A 133 43.58 -19.75 -2.71
CA GLY A 133 44.49 -18.61 -2.87
C GLY A 133 44.36 -17.83 -4.17
N GLY A 134 43.97 -16.56 -4.07
CA GLY A 134 44.02 -15.64 -5.21
C GLY A 134 43.21 -14.38 -4.97
N ALA A 135 43.76 -13.45 -4.19
CA ALA A 135 43.29 -12.09 -4.09
C ALA A 135 43.26 -11.42 -5.47
N ASN A 136 42.21 -10.64 -5.76
CA ASN A 136 42.36 -9.53 -6.66
C ASN A 136 41.58 -8.32 -6.16
N THR A 137 42.33 -7.23 -6.06
CA THR A 137 42.04 -5.95 -5.45
C THR A 137 41.21 -5.05 -6.34
N ASN A 138 40.38 -4.24 -5.67
CA ASN A 138 40.03 -2.86 -5.97
C ASN A 138 39.28 -2.55 -7.28
N THR A 139 37.98 -2.27 -7.12
CA THR A 139 37.42 -0.99 -7.56
C THR A 139 36.30 -0.61 -6.59
N VAL A 140 36.69 0.09 -5.53
CA VAL A 140 35.77 0.91 -4.73
C VAL A 140 35.44 2.12 -5.60
N VAL A 141 34.20 2.20 -6.07
CA VAL A 141 33.63 3.44 -6.58
C VAL A 141 32.69 3.93 -5.48
N PRO A 142 33.04 4.97 -4.70
CA PRO A 142 32.07 5.63 -3.85
C PRO A 142 31.31 6.59 -4.75
N VAL A 143 30.11 6.21 -5.18
CA VAL A 143 29.16 7.18 -5.72
C VAL A 143 28.29 7.62 -4.55
N THR A 144 28.76 8.68 -3.90
CA THR A 144 28.08 9.42 -2.85
C THR A 144 26.89 10.15 -3.48
N ALA A 145 25.74 9.50 -3.52
CA ALA A 145 24.49 10.23 -3.37
C ALA A 145 24.34 10.43 -1.85
N ALA A 146 24.48 11.67 -1.38
CA ALA A 146 24.10 11.99 -0.02
C ALA A 146 22.57 11.81 0.06
N GLU A 147 22.14 10.61 0.40
CA GLU A 147 20.77 10.36 0.84
C GLU A 147 20.59 11.17 2.12
N GLU A 148 19.80 12.23 2.04
CA GLU A 148 19.52 13.07 3.19
C GLU A 148 18.68 12.26 4.17
N ASP A 149 19.23 12.02 5.36
CA ASP A 149 18.52 11.37 6.44
C ASP A 149 17.43 12.31 6.98
N MET A 150 16.20 11.80 7.11
CA MET A 150 15.06 12.53 7.68
C MET A 150 14.68 11.99 9.06
N THR A 151 14.07 12.85 9.88
CA THR A 151 13.65 12.47 11.24
C THR A 151 12.12 12.39 11.32
N VAL A 152 11.64 11.21 11.70
CA VAL A 152 10.21 10.91 11.82
C VAL A 152 9.84 10.74 13.28
N THR A 153 8.70 11.28 13.68
CA THR A 153 8.18 11.11 15.04
C THR A 153 7.10 10.04 15.08
N TYR A 154 7.30 9.03 15.92
CA TYR A 154 6.39 7.90 16.08
C TYR A 154 5.86 7.82 17.52
N THR A 155 4.54 7.96 17.66
CA THR A 155 3.81 7.88 18.94
C THR A 155 2.96 6.62 19.01
N LEU A 156 2.89 6.01 20.20
CA LEU A 156 2.00 4.90 20.55
C LEU A 156 1.05 5.35 21.64
N TRP A 157 -0.26 5.20 21.40
CA TRP A 157 -1.31 5.40 22.41
C TRP A 157 -2.04 4.09 22.68
N VAL A 158 -2.29 3.80 23.96
CA VAL A 158 -3.05 2.62 24.39
C VAL A 158 -4.30 3.04 25.14
N GLY A 159 -5.44 2.46 24.75
CA GLY A 159 -6.74 2.68 25.39
C GLY A 159 -7.48 3.89 24.83
N THR A 160 -8.82 3.84 24.89
CA THR A 160 -9.67 4.94 24.40
C THR A 160 -9.46 6.25 25.17
N ASN A 161 -9.07 6.17 26.44
CA ASN A 161 -8.71 7.32 27.27
C ASN A 161 -7.19 7.57 27.33
N VAL A 162 -6.41 6.94 26.44
CA VAL A 162 -4.95 7.03 26.36
C VAL A 162 -4.28 6.80 27.72
N THR A 163 -4.39 5.57 28.23
CA THR A 163 -3.80 5.17 29.51
C THR A 163 -2.28 5.09 29.44
N GLU A 164 -1.73 4.83 28.25
CA GLU A 164 -0.28 4.78 28.01
C GLU A 164 0.04 5.58 26.75
N ASN A 165 1.16 6.32 26.80
CA ASN A 165 1.65 7.15 25.72
C ASN A 165 3.19 7.07 25.65
N HIS A 166 3.72 6.59 24.54
CA HIS A 166 5.14 6.53 24.25
C HIS A 166 5.44 7.26 22.94
N THR A 167 6.49 8.09 22.91
CA THR A 167 6.90 8.81 21.70
C THR A 167 8.41 8.63 21.47
N ILE A 168 8.80 8.34 20.24
CA ILE A 168 10.19 8.14 19.83
C ILE A 168 10.46 8.85 18.49
N SER A 169 11.69 9.31 18.31
CA SER A 169 12.16 9.85 17.03
C SER A 169 13.08 8.85 16.34
N ILE A 170 12.78 8.53 15.08
CA ILE A 170 13.53 7.60 14.25
C ILE A 170 14.14 8.36 13.08
N VAL A 171 15.44 8.15 12.86
CA VAL A 171 16.14 8.68 11.70
C VAL A 171 16.12 7.62 10.62
N VAL A 172 15.65 7.97 9.43
CA VAL A 172 15.53 7.08 8.28
C VAL A 172 15.94 7.80 7.00
N GLN A 173 16.29 7.03 5.97
CA GLN A 173 16.55 7.57 4.65
C GLN A 173 15.27 8.13 4.01
N TYR A 174 15.43 9.11 3.12
CA TYR A 174 14.33 9.67 2.34
C TYR A 174 13.55 8.58 1.57
N ASN A 175 12.23 8.73 1.43
CA ASN A 175 11.30 7.75 0.84
C ASN A 175 11.23 6.38 1.55
N SER A 176 11.60 6.31 2.83
CA SER A 176 11.36 5.11 3.64
C SER A 176 9.87 4.87 3.89
N THR A 177 9.48 3.60 4.00
CA THR A 177 8.12 3.21 4.40
C THR A 177 7.96 3.28 5.91
N PHE A 178 6.72 3.37 6.39
CA PHE A 178 6.42 3.37 7.82
C PHE A 178 6.75 2.02 8.47
N TYR A 179 6.63 0.90 7.74
CA TYR A 179 7.03 -0.41 8.23
C TYR A 179 8.51 -0.45 8.64
N ASN A 180 9.42 0.16 7.86
CA ASN A 180 10.82 0.28 8.22
C ASN A 180 11.03 1.13 9.50
N VAL A 181 10.27 2.23 9.65
CA VAL A 181 10.28 3.04 10.88
C VAL A 181 9.89 2.20 12.09
N MET A 182 8.87 1.35 11.96
CA MET A 182 8.44 0.45 13.04
C MET A 182 9.52 -0.57 13.42
N GLN A 183 10.21 -1.16 12.43
CA GLN A 183 11.32 -2.09 12.69
C GLN A 183 12.45 -1.41 13.47
N LEU A 184 12.84 -0.21 13.05
CA LEU A 184 13.88 0.57 13.72
C LEU A 184 13.45 1.02 15.13
N ALA A 185 12.19 1.39 15.32
CA ALA A 185 11.64 1.73 16.63
C ALA A 185 11.66 0.53 17.58
N ALA A 186 11.25 -0.65 17.12
CA ALA A 186 11.26 -1.89 17.91
C ALA A 186 12.68 -2.32 18.33
N LEU A 187 13.70 -2.02 17.52
CA LEU A 187 15.10 -2.25 17.87
C LEU A 187 15.61 -1.27 18.94
N LYS A 188 15.11 -0.03 18.95
CA LYS A 188 15.53 1.02 19.89
C LYS A 188 14.82 0.93 21.24
N ASP A 189 13.54 0.60 21.24
CA ASP A 189 12.72 0.56 22.45
C ASP A 189 11.71 -0.61 22.39
N PRO A 190 11.73 -1.53 23.39
CA PRO A 190 10.84 -2.69 23.41
C PRO A 190 9.35 -2.34 23.46
N HIS A 191 8.93 -1.13 23.87
CA HIS A 191 7.52 -0.72 23.79
C HIS A 191 6.99 -0.72 22.35
N TYR A 192 7.89 -0.58 21.37
CA TYR A 192 7.56 -0.57 19.95
C TYR A 192 7.64 -1.95 19.29
N ALA A 193 7.91 -3.00 20.07
CA ALA A 193 7.86 -4.37 19.57
C ALA A 193 6.47 -4.69 19.02
N PHE A 194 6.43 -5.26 17.81
CA PHE A 194 5.19 -5.57 17.11
C PHE A 194 5.22 -6.94 16.43
N SER A 195 4.05 -7.40 16.00
CA SER A 195 3.88 -8.59 15.16
C SER A 195 2.91 -8.27 14.03
N ALA A 196 3.26 -8.74 12.84
CA ALA A 196 2.50 -8.54 11.62
C ALA A 196 2.38 -9.85 10.83
N ASN A 197 1.28 -9.97 10.09
CA ASN A 197 1.08 -11.03 9.11
C ASN A 197 1.35 -10.50 7.70
N GLU A 198 2.01 -11.28 6.87
CA GLU A 198 2.17 -10.97 5.44
C GLU A 198 0.90 -11.32 4.67
N TRP A 199 0.39 -10.35 3.90
CA TRP A 199 -0.70 -10.52 2.95
C TRP A 199 -0.23 -10.08 1.55
N PRO A 200 -0.94 -10.46 0.47
CA PRO A 200 -0.57 -10.05 -0.89
C PRO A 200 -0.46 -8.54 -1.08
N ASN A 201 -1.16 -7.74 -0.26
CA ASN A 201 -1.20 -6.28 -0.26
C ASN A 201 -0.32 -5.65 0.85
N GLY A 202 0.65 -6.40 1.40
CA GLY A 202 1.58 -5.90 2.42
C GLY A 202 1.37 -6.50 3.82
N HIS A 203 2.02 -5.90 4.81
CA HIS A 203 2.02 -6.35 6.19
C HIS A 203 0.83 -5.79 6.97
N TYR A 204 0.08 -6.70 7.57
CA TYR A 204 -0.98 -6.36 8.50
C TYR A 204 -0.49 -6.43 9.94
N VAL A 205 -0.29 -5.29 10.58
CA VAL A 205 0.15 -5.22 11.98
C VAL A 205 -1.03 -5.46 12.92
N HIS A 206 -0.98 -6.55 13.68
CA HIS A 206 -2.08 -6.97 14.55
C HIS A 206 -1.72 -6.91 16.04
N THR A 207 -0.46 -6.70 16.38
CA THR A 207 0.01 -6.64 17.77
C THR A 207 1.13 -5.62 17.89
N LEU A 208 0.98 -4.66 18.81
CA LEU A 208 2.03 -3.72 19.21
C LEU A 208 2.04 -3.62 20.73
N ALA A 209 3.19 -3.33 21.34
CA ALA A 209 3.34 -3.21 22.80
C ALA A 209 2.78 -4.41 23.59
N GLY A 210 2.82 -5.61 23.00
CA GLY A 210 2.25 -6.84 23.58
C GLY A 210 0.70 -6.94 23.54
N LEU A 211 0.00 -5.93 23.02
CA LEU A 211 -1.45 -5.91 22.90
C LEU A 211 -1.89 -6.33 21.51
N LYS A 212 -2.55 -7.49 21.43
CA LYS A 212 -3.15 -7.98 20.20
C LYS A 212 -4.55 -7.40 20.01
N GLU A 213 -4.87 -7.05 18.77
CA GLU A 213 -6.23 -6.68 18.38
C GLU A 213 -7.27 -7.74 18.80
N GLN A 214 -8.49 -7.27 19.07
CA GLN A 214 -9.61 -8.10 19.48
C GLN A 214 -10.85 -7.71 18.69
N PRO A 215 -11.05 -8.28 17.49
CA PRO A 215 -12.19 -7.96 16.64
C PRO A 215 -13.54 -8.15 17.34
N MET A 216 -13.66 -9.20 18.16
CA MET A 216 -14.89 -9.52 18.90
C MET A 216 -15.25 -8.45 19.95
N SER A 217 -14.25 -7.75 20.49
CA SER A 217 -14.40 -6.69 21.48
C SER A 217 -14.28 -5.30 20.84
N TYR A 218 -14.16 -5.23 19.52
CA TYR A 218 -13.94 -4.02 18.73
C TYR A 218 -12.67 -3.23 19.11
N HIS A 219 -11.62 -3.89 19.59
CA HIS A 219 -10.34 -3.23 19.87
C HIS A 219 -9.39 -3.41 18.70
N TYR A 220 -8.92 -2.31 18.14
CA TYR A 220 -8.08 -2.29 16.94
C TYR A 220 -6.90 -1.33 17.13
N TRP A 221 -5.85 -1.60 16.38
CA TRP A 221 -4.75 -0.66 16.17
C TRP A 221 -5.04 0.17 14.92
N LEU A 222 -5.06 1.48 15.08
CA LEU A 222 -5.26 2.42 13.98
C LEU A 222 -4.02 3.27 13.79
N LEU A 223 -3.55 3.35 12.55
CA LEU A 223 -2.45 4.21 12.15
C LEU A 223 -3.00 5.56 11.70
N TYR A 224 -2.47 6.62 12.27
CA TYR A 224 -2.80 8.00 11.93
C TYR A 224 -1.57 8.70 11.36
N ARG A 225 -1.80 9.59 10.40
CA ARG A 225 -0.82 10.55 9.88
C ARG A 225 -1.27 11.94 10.32
N LEU A 226 -0.43 12.62 11.09
CA LEU A 226 -0.78 13.86 11.78
C LEU A 226 0.16 15.00 11.37
N PRO A 227 -0.38 16.23 11.20
CA PRO A 227 0.43 17.41 10.89
C PRO A 227 1.23 17.92 12.09
N SER A 228 0.90 17.46 13.30
CA SER A 228 1.56 17.84 14.55
C SER A 228 1.51 16.67 15.53
N LEU A 229 2.29 16.77 16.62
CA LEU A 229 2.20 15.81 17.73
C LEU A 229 0.74 15.65 18.20
N PRO A 230 0.33 14.41 18.56
CA PRO A 230 -1.03 14.15 19.00
C PRO A 230 -1.30 14.78 20.37
N ASP A 231 -2.41 15.51 20.49
CA ASP A 231 -2.86 16.16 21.74
C ASP A 231 -3.87 15.28 22.48
N LEU A 232 -3.55 14.94 23.73
CA LEU A 232 -4.41 14.14 24.60
C LEU A 232 -5.78 14.78 24.85
N ASN A 233 -5.88 16.12 24.84
CA ASN A 233 -7.14 16.83 25.06
C ASN A 233 -7.99 16.93 23.80
N ASN A 234 -7.39 16.72 22.62
CA ASN A 234 -8.06 16.74 21.34
C ASN A 234 -7.59 15.56 20.47
N PRO A 235 -8.01 14.32 20.81
CA PRO A 235 -7.58 13.13 20.08
C PRO A 235 -7.96 13.18 18.60
N PRO A 236 -7.13 12.62 17.70
CA PRO A 236 -7.38 12.67 16.27
C PRO A 236 -8.63 11.89 15.87
N GLY A 237 -9.43 12.48 14.98
CA GLY A 237 -10.60 11.84 14.40
C GLY A 237 -10.25 10.91 13.24
N ASN A 238 -11.24 10.12 12.79
CA ASN A 238 -11.05 9.09 11.75
C ASN A 238 -10.60 9.66 10.38
N GLN A 239 -10.79 10.95 10.14
CA GLN A 239 -10.33 11.63 8.92
C GLN A 239 -8.80 11.74 8.80
N LEU A 240 -8.06 11.51 9.90
CA LEU A 240 -6.60 11.53 9.93
C LEU A 240 -5.99 10.11 9.95
N VAL A 241 -6.82 9.08 9.82
CA VAL A 241 -6.33 7.70 9.65
C VAL A 241 -5.54 7.64 8.35
N ALA A 242 -4.39 6.96 8.40
CA ALA A 242 -3.55 6.79 7.22
C ALA A 242 -4.35 6.12 6.08
N PRO A 243 -4.24 6.63 4.85
CA PRO A 243 -5.05 6.14 3.72
C PRO A 243 -4.60 4.76 3.22
N THR A 244 -3.39 4.34 3.59
CA THR A 244 -2.75 3.10 3.14
C THR A 244 -2.12 2.33 4.30
N GLY A 245 -1.70 1.09 4.04
CA GLY A 245 -1.01 0.24 5.01
C GLY A 245 0.41 0.72 5.33
N VAL A 246 1.07 0.05 6.27
CA VAL A 246 2.41 0.41 6.77
C VAL A 246 3.52 0.30 5.71
N ASP A 247 3.35 -0.55 4.69
CA ASP A 247 4.32 -0.72 3.61
C ASP A 247 4.21 0.38 2.55
N ASP A 248 3.00 0.84 2.25
CA ASP A 248 2.76 1.83 1.18
C ASP A 248 2.82 3.27 1.71
N LEU A 249 2.76 3.43 3.04
CA LEU A 249 2.87 4.73 3.68
C LEU A 249 4.32 5.21 3.67
N ILE A 250 4.64 6.04 2.68
CA ILE A 250 5.93 6.75 2.62
C ILE A 250 5.94 7.86 3.67
N VAL A 251 6.95 7.83 4.53
CA VAL A 251 7.07 8.81 5.61
C VAL A 251 7.67 10.11 5.11
N GLN A 252 7.33 11.23 5.74
CA GLN A 252 7.86 12.56 5.40
C GLN A 252 8.56 13.20 6.58
N ASP A 253 9.51 14.09 6.28
CA ASP A 253 10.24 14.85 7.28
C ASP A 253 9.29 15.78 8.06
N ASN A 254 9.47 15.84 9.37
CA ASN A 254 8.62 16.60 10.31
C ASN A 254 7.14 16.20 10.39
N GLU A 255 6.77 15.03 9.86
CA GLU A 255 5.44 14.46 10.12
C GLU A 255 5.41 13.59 11.37
N HIS A 256 4.20 13.46 11.92
CA HIS A 256 3.94 12.68 13.11
C HIS A 256 3.02 11.50 12.78
N TYR A 257 3.43 10.31 13.20
CA TYR A 257 2.66 9.10 13.02
C TYR A 257 2.25 8.55 14.37
N LEU A 258 0.99 8.17 14.49
CA LEU A 258 0.42 7.65 15.73
C LEU A 258 -0.19 6.28 15.45
N PHE A 259 0.25 5.25 16.18
CA PHE A 259 -0.52 4.02 16.34
C PHE A 259 -1.34 4.10 17.63
N TRP A 260 -2.66 4.01 17.50
CA TRP A 260 -3.58 4.10 18.63
C TRP A 260 -4.40 2.82 18.77
N TYR A 261 -4.22 2.14 19.91
CA TYR A 261 -5.07 1.02 20.31
C TYR A 261 -6.31 1.53 21.02
N LYS A 262 -7.47 1.43 20.38
CA LYS A 262 -8.74 1.87 20.97
C LYS A 262 -9.91 0.99 20.57
N LYS A 263 -11.00 1.16 21.30
CA LYS A 263 -12.29 0.59 20.94
C LYS A 263 -12.97 1.44 19.86
N LEU A 264 -13.43 0.80 18.80
CA LEU A 264 -14.29 1.38 17.76
C LEU A 264 -15.78 1.28 18.14
#